data_AF-A0A9E2UQW3-F1
#
_entry.id   AF-A0A9E2UQW3-F1
#
_cell.length_a   1.000
_cell.length_b   1.000
_cell.length_c   1.000
_cell.angle_alpha   90.00
_cell.angle_beta   90.00
_cell.angle_gamma   90.00
#
_symmetry.space_group_name_H-M   'P 1'
#
loop_
_entity.id
_entity.type
_entity.pdbx_description
1 polymer ?
#
loop_
_entity_poly.entity_id
_entity_poly.type
_entity_poly.pdbx_seq_one_letter_code
_entity_poly.pdbx_strand_id
1 'polypeptide(L)'
;MEQFITIELFGKQYTFKAETNVEKAKEVAELLVREVEKAESQQKGSLARFNPLGIMILTAMNIAGDNIDIKENHLDFLREISDKSSKLLSKLENF
;
A
#
# COMPACT_ATOMS: atom_id res chain seq x y z
N MET A 1 10.60 24.19 7.82
CA MET A 1 11.24 23.27 8.78
C MET A 1 11.35 21.92 8.11
N GLU A 2 12.52 21.28 8.16
CA GLU A 2 12.65 19.90 7.72
C GLU A 2 11.94 18.98 8.72
N GLN A 3 11.27 17.95 8.21
CA GLN A 3 10.54 17.01 9.03
C GLN A 3 11.11 15.62 8.83
N PHE A 4 11.20 14.85 9.92
CA PHE A 4 11.81 13.53 9.93
C PHE A 4 10.86 12.52 10.57
N ILE A 5 10.95 11.27 10.10
CA ILE A 5 10.17 10.15 10.59
C ILE A 5 11.14 9.05 10.96
N THR A 6 10.96 8.49 12.15
CA THR A 6 11.73 7.35 12.64
C THR A 6 10.82 6.13 12.72
N ILE A 7 11.28 5.02 12.15
CA ILE A 7 10.65 3.69 12.27
C ILE A 7 11.66 2.68 12.78
N GLU A 8 11.16 1.57 13.32
CA GLU A 8 11.97 0.43 13.73
C GLU A 8 11.65 -0.77 12.83
N LEU A 9 12.68 -1.36 12.20
CA LEU A 9 12.57 -2.56 11.38
C LEU A 9 13.73 -3.50 11.75
N PHE A 10 13.45 -4.78 11.95
CA PHE A 10 14.46 -5.79 12.31
C PHE A 10 15.29 -5.41 13.55
N GLY A 11 14.67 -4.73 14.53
CA GLY A 11 15.33 -4.23 15.75
C GLY A 11 16.31 -3.08 15.51
N LYS A 12 16.25 -2.42 14.34
CA LYS A 12 17.07 -1.25 13.99
C LYS A 12 16.18 -0.04 13.72
N GLN A 13 16.59 1.12 14.22
CA GLN A 13 15.91 2.38 13.94
C GLN A 13 16.42 2.99 12.63
N TYR A 14 15.49 3.49 11.83
CA TYR A 14 15.75 4.18 10.58
C TYR A 14 15.04 5.52 10.59
N THR A 15 15.76 6.59 10.26
CA THR A 15 15.21 7.95 10.19
C THR A 15 15.25 8.45 8.76
N PHE A 16 14.11 8.93 8.27
CA PHE A 16 13.91 9.41 6.91
C PHE A 16 13.42 10.85 6.93
N LYS A 17 13.90 11.65 5.97
CA LYS A 17 13.35 12.98 5.73
C LYS A 17 12.00 12.83 5.04
N ALA A 18 10.96 13.46 5.58
CA ALA A 18 9.65 13.50 4.94
C ALA A 18 9.70 14.52 3.79
N GLU A 19 9.52 14.05 2.55
CA GLU A 19 9.46 14.91 1.36
C GLU A 19 8.09 15.58 1.19
N THR A 20 7.05 14.99 1.78
CA THR A 20 5.65 15.43 1.69
C THR A 20 5.12 15.86 3.06
N ASN A 21 3.80 16.11 3.15
CA ASN A 21 3.10 16.27 4.42
C ASN A 21 3.48 15.13 5.40
N VAL A 22 3.96 15.50 6.61
CA VAL A 22 4.36 14.57 7.67
C VAL A 22 3.28 13.56 8.03
N GLU A 23 2.01 13.95 8.02
CA GLU A 23 0.93 13.03 8.39
C GLU A 23 0.86 11.86 7.39
N LYS A 24 0.87 12.17 6.09
CA LYS A 24 0.91 11.15 5.04
C LYS A 24 2.17 10.30 5.11
N ALA A 25 3.32 10.94 5.34
CA ALA A 25 4.57 10.21 5.44
C ALA A 25 4.59 9.28 6.67
N LYS A 26 3.91 9.65 7.76
CA LYS A 26 3.73 8.79 8.95
C LYS A 26 2.80 7.62 8.64
N GLU A 27 1.69 7.84 7.94
CA GLU A 27 0.80 6.75 7.50
C GLU A 27 1.52 5.73 6.62
N VAL A 28 2.35 6.20 5.67
CA VAL A 28 3.18 5.33 4.82
C VAL A 28 4.19 4.55 5.65
N ALA A 29 4.83 5.20 6.61
CA ALA A 29 5.80 4.57 7.51
C ALA A 29 5.14 3.48 8.38
N GLU A 30 3.96 3.76 8.93
CA GLU A 30 3.17 2.77 9.69
C GLU A 30 2.69 1.60 8.82
N LEU A 31 2.30 1.87 7.57
CA LEU A 31 1.93 0.82 6.60
C LEU A 31 3.12 -0.09 6.32
N LEU A 32 4.30 0.47 6.07
CA LEU A 32 5.51 -0.31 5.83
C LEU A 32 5.83 -1.23 7.00
N VAL A 33 5.80 -0.71 8.24
CA VAL A 33 6.07 -1.53 9.45
C VAL A 33 5.11 -2.71 9.53
N ARG A 34 3.80 -2.47 9.37
CA ARG A 34 2.79 -3.55 9.41
C ARG A 34 3.01 -4.62 8.34
N GLU A 35 3.34 -4.23 7.11
CA GLU A 35 3.56 -5.20 6.03
C GLU A 35 4.89 -5.94 6.16
N VAL A 36 5.90 -5.34 6.81
CA VAL A 36 7.12 -6.07 7.21
C VAL A 36 6.79 -7.10 8.28
N GLU A 37 6.10 -6.73 9.35
CA GLU A 37 5.70 -7.65 10.42
C GLU A 37 4.86 -8.83 9.89
N LYS A 38 3.95 -8.55 8.96
CA LYS A 38 3.15 -9.56 8.27
C LYS A 38 4.03 -10.50 7.45
N ALA A 39 4.94 -9.97 6.63
CA ALA A 39 5.88 -10.79 5.84
C ALA A 39 6.80 -11.65 6.73
N GLU A 40 7.27 -11.11 7.86
CA GLU A 40 8.04 -11.85 8.86
C GLU A 40 7.23 -12.99 9.47
N SER A 41 5.96 -12.74 9.83
CA SER A 41 5.08 -13.77 10.42
C SER A 41 4.76 -14.92 9.45
N GLN A 42 4.72 -14.65 8.14
CA GLN A 42 4.44 -15.63 7.10
C GLN A 42 5.64 -16.53 6.80
N GLN A 43 6.87 -16.07 7.05
CA GLN A 43 8.07 -16.89 6.95
C GLN A 43 8.32 -17.63 8.27
N LYS A 44 7.76 -18.84 8.40
CA LYS A 44 8.00 -19.73 9.56
C LYS A 44 9.51 -20.06 9.70
N GLY A 45 10.11 -19.68 10.83
CA GLY A 45 11.44 -20.17 11.26
C GLY A 45 12.59 -19.18 11.07
N SER A 46 13.84 -19.67 11.24
CA SER A 46 15.04 -18.81 11.33
C SER A 46 15.40 -18.04 10.06
N LEU A 47 14.77 -18.32 8.92
CA LEU A 47 15.03 -17.68 7.63
C LEU A 47 14.70 -16.18 7.60
N ALA A 48 13.61 -15.74 8.26
CA ALA A 48 13.27 -14.32 8.37
C ALA A 48 14.38 -13.54 9.12
N ARG A 49 14.97 -14.18 10.15
CA ARG A 49 16.07 -13.60 10.94
C ARG A 49 17.39 -13.51 10.17
N PHE A 50 17.59 -14.37 9.18
CA PHE A 50 18.83 -14.47 8.41
C PHE A 50 18.79 -13.74 7.05
N ASN A 51 17.62 -13.25 6.62
CA ASN A 51 17.51 -12.51 5.36
C ASN A 51 16.56 -11.28 5.44
N PRO A 52 16.93 -10.21 6.17
CA PRO A 52 16.14 -8.98 6.23
C PRO A 52 15.88 -8.34 4.86
N LEU A 53 16.83 -8.44 3.93
CA LEU A 53 16.66 -7.93 2.56
C LEU A 53 15.57 -8.71 1.81
N GLY A 54 15.54 -10.04 1.93
CA GLY A 54 14.52 -10.88 1.33
C GLY A 54 13.12 -10.57 1.86
N ILE A 55 12.99 -10.32 3.16
CA ILE A 55 11.72 -9.86 3.76
C ILE A 55 11.32 -8.51 3.18
N MET A 56 12.23 -7.53 3.11
CA MET A 56 11.94 -6.21 2.54
C MET A 56 11.52 -6.28 1.07
N ILE A 57 12.15 -7.14 0.26
CA ILE A 57 11.77 -7.35 -1.15
C ILE A 57 10.37 -7.97 -1.22
N LEU A 58 10.07 -8.98 -0.41
CA LEU A 58 8.74 -9.59 -0.35
C LEU A 58 7.67 -8.57 0.07
N THR A 59 7.94 -7.79 1.12
CA THR A 59 7.05 -6.71 1.56
C THR A 59 6.80 -5.70 0.44
N ALA A 60 7.85 -5.28 -0.27
CA ALA A 60 7.70 -4.36 -1.41
C ALA A 60 6.85 -4.98 -2.53
N MET A 61 7.04 -6.26 -2.84
CA MET A 61 6.23 -6.97 -3.84
C MET A 61 4.76 -7.05 -3.43
N ASN A 62 4.48 -7.35 -2.16
CA ASN A 62 3.11 -7.41 -1.64
C ASN A 62 2.42 -6.04 -1.73
N ILE A 63 3.08 -4.97 -1.25
CA ILE A 63 2.53 -3.60 -1.32
C ILE A 63 2.30 -3.17 -2.78
N ALA A 64 3.22 -3.52 -3.69
CA ALA A 64 3.06 -3.21 -5.10
C ALA A 64 1.87 -3.97 -5.72
N GLY A 65 1.70 -5.24 -5.36
CA GLY A 65 0.54 -6.06 -5.76
C GLY A 65 -0.78 -5.46 -5.29
N ASP A 66 -0.89 -5.14 -3.99
CA ASP A 66 -2.09 -4.53 -3.41
C ASP A 66 -2.45 -3.20 -4.11
N ASN A 67 -1.45 -2.38 -4.45
CA ASN A 67 -1.69 -1.14 -5.19
C ASN A 67 -2.16 -1.36 -6.63
N ILE A 68 -1.68 -2.40 -7.31
CA ILE A 68 -2.15 -2.78 -8.63
C ILE A 68 -3.62 -3.24 -8.53
N ASP A 69 -3.94 -4.12 -7.58
CA ASP A 69 -5.29 -4.63 -7.37
C ASP A 69 -6.28 -3.51 -7.05
N ILE A 70 -5.91 -2.56 -6.17
CA ILE A 70 -6.74 -1.40 -5.84
C ILE A 70 -7.02 -0.56 -7.10
N LYS A 71 -5.99 -0.34 -7.94
CA LYS A 71 -6.12 0.45 -9.16
C LYS A 71 -7.03 -0.24 -10.18
N GLU A 72 -6.91 -1.55 -10.35
CA GLU A 72 -7.77 -2.33 -11.24
C GLU A 72 -9.23 -2.32 -10.76
N ASN A 73 -9.46 -2.60 -9.48
CA ASN A 73 -10.79 -2.56 -8.88
C ASN A 73 -11.45 -1.18 -9.01
N HIS A 74 -10.68 -0.10 -8.85
CA HIS A 74 -11.19 1.26 -9.03
C HIS A 74 -11.61 1.54 -10.48
N LEU A 75 -10.81 1.10 -11.46
CA LEU A 75 -11.14 1.25 -12.88
C LEU A 75 -12.40 0.47 -13.25
N ASP A 76 -12.54 -0.75 -12.74
CA ASP A 76 -13.73 -1.57 -13.01
C ASP A 76 -14.99 -0.97 -12.39
N PHE A 77 -14.89 -0.45 -11.17
CA PHE A 77 -15.99 0.28 -10.53
C PHE A 77 -16.41 1.52 -11.34
N LEU A 78 -15.45 2.31 -11.83
CA LEU A 78 -15.75 3.49 -12.66
C LEU A 78 -16.43 3.12 -13.99
N ARG A 79 -15.99 2.02 -14.63
CA ARG A 79 -16.65 1.49 -15.83
C ARG A 79 -18.09 1.09 -15.54
N GLU A 80 -18.32 0.38 -14.42
CA GLU A 80 -19.65 -0.05 -14.03
C GLU A 80 -20.59 1.14 -13.78
N ILE A 81 -20.11 2.17 -13.08
CA ILE A 81 -20.86 3.42 -12.88
C ILE A 81 -21.15 4.11 -14.21
N SER A 82 -20.17 4.21 -15.10
CA SER A 82 -20.34 4.83 -16.41
C SER A 82 -21.43 4.11 -17.21
N ASP A 83 -21.35 2.79 -17.30
CA ASP A 83 -22.31 1.96 -18.02
C ASP A 83 -23.73 2.08 -17.45
N LYS A 84 -23.87 2.05 -16.12
CA LYS A 84 -25.15 2.22 -15.44
C LYS A 84 -25.73 3.62 -15.68
N SER A 85 -24.90 4.65 -15.59
CA SER A 85 -25.28 6.05 -15.85
C SER A 85 -25.75 6.25 -17.30
N SER A 86 -25.00 5.73 -18.28
CA SER A 86 -25.37 5.80 -19.70
C SER A 86 -26.68 5.07 -19.98
N LYS A 87 -26.89 3.89 -19.40
CA LYS A 87 -28.16 3.16 -19.51
C LYS A 87 -29.32 3.96 -18.92
N LEU A 88 -29.14 4.62 -17.78
CA LEU A 88 -30.17 5.44 -17.17
C LEU A 88 -30.52 6.65 -18.03
N LEU A 89 -29.51 7.38 -18.53
CA LEU A 89 -29.72 8.51 -19.44
C LEU A 89 -30.48 8.10 -20.70
N SER A 90 -30.08 6.98 -21.34
CA SER A 90 -30.78 6.48 -22.52
C SER A 90 -32.26 6.14 -22.23
N LYS A 91 -32.60 5.69 -21.01
CA LYS A 91 -33.99 5.46 -20.65
C LYS A 91 -34.76 6.77 -20.50
N LEU A 92 -34.15 7.78 -19.90
CA LEU A 92 -34.76 9.10 -19.70
C LEU A 92 -34.97 9.86 -21.02
N GLU A 93 -34.06 9.71 -21.98
CA GLU A 93 -34.16 10.35 -23.32
C GLU A 93 -35.20 9.68 -24.23
N ASN A 94 -35.55 8.41 -23.94
CA ASN A 94 -36.56 7.65 -24.69
C ASN A 94 -37.96 7.72 -24.05
N PHE A 95 -38.18 8.63 -23.10
CA PHE A 95 -39.50 9.01 -22.54
C PHE A 95 -39.98 10.32 -23.16
#